data_AF-A0A7Y3KEW4-F1
#
_entry.id   AF-A0A7Y3KEW4-F1
#
_cell.length_a   1.000
_cell.length_b   1.000
_cell.length_c   1.000
_cell.angle_alpha   90.00
_cell.angle_beta   90.00
_cell.angle_gamma   90.00
#
_symmetry.space_group_name_H-M   'P 1'
#
loop_
_entity.id
_entity.type
_entity.pdbx_description
1 polymer ?
#
loop_
_entity_poly.entity_id
_entity_poly.type
_entity_poly.pdbx_seq_one_letter_code
_entity_poly.pdbx_strand_id
1 'polypeptide(L)'
;MLALVVPSFPFLAYGQASVYLILTVSTAISLGYGEMFTVQYAKSSVSEAYWQHPVFRKVNRTLTLIWVLDFALALVLSLLMPNGTGVLLANLVNIIGVGAMFILPKRLTRSYQTR
;
A
#
# COMPACT_ATOMS: atom_id res chain seq x y z
N MET A 1 11.19 -1.39 22.59
CA MET A 1 12.25 -1.53 23.61
C MET A 1 13.17 -0.30 23.73
N LEU A 2 13.57 0.38 22.65
CA LEU A 2 14.38 1.62 22.75
C LEU A 2 13.68 2.84 23.40
N ALA A 3 12.35 2.95 23.27
CA ALA A 3 11.57 4.06 23.86
C ALA A 3 11.56 4.08 25.41
N LEU A 4 11.87 2.95 26.05
CA LEU A 4 11.97 2.86 27.51
C LEU A 4 13.34 3.31 28.04
N VAL A 5 14.35 3.35 27.16
CA VAL A 5 15.74 3.67 27.51
C VAL A 5 16.06 5.13 27.21
N VAL A 6 15.39 5.75 26.24
CA VAL A 6 15.57 7.16 25.87
C VAL A 6 14.20 7.85 25.82
N PRO A 7 13.75 8.48 26.93
CA PRO A 7 12.44 9.15 27.03
C PRO A 7 12.25 10.30 26.03
N SER A 8 13.36 10.85 25.52
CA SER A 8 13.41 11.91 24.52
C SER A 8 13.45 11.41 23.08
N PHE A 9 13.44 10.10 22.83
CA PHE A 9 13.37 9.58 21.47
C PHE A 9 12.02 9.97 20.88
N PRO A 10 11.96 10.76 19.80
CA PRO A 10 10.72 11.30 19.29
C PRO A 10 9.99 10.22 18.48
N PHE A 11 9.55 9.17 19.18
CA PHE A 11 8.86 8.01 18.64
C PHE A 11 7.60 8.40 17.87
N LEU A 12 6.90 9.46 18.30
CA LEU A 12 5.75 10.01 17.60
C LEU A 12 6.14 10.80 16.34
N ALA A 13 7.33 11.42 16.28
CA ALA A 13 7.78 12.18 15.12
C ALA A 13 8.27 11.27 13.98
N TYR A 14 8.89 10.13 14.30
CA TYR A 14 9.42 9.19 13.29
C TYR A 14 8.65 7.87 13.20
N GLY A 15 7.68 7.64 14.08
CA GLY A 15 6.85 6.43 14.07
C GLY A 15 6.08 6.29 12.76
N GLN A 16 5.48 7.39 12.28
CA GLN A 16 4.75 7.40 11.03
C GLN A 16 5.66 7.14 9.81
N ALA A 17 6.80 7.82 9.74
CA ALA A 17 7.77 7.61 8.66
C ALA A 17 8.31 6.17 8.66
N SER A 18 8.57 5.61 9.84
CA SER A 18 9.02 4.22 9.97
C SER A 18 7.96 3.22 9.50
N VAL A 19 6.68 3.45 9.83
CA VAL A 19 5.56 2.63 9.34
C VAL A 19 5.47 2.68 7.81
N TYR A 20 5.45 3.87 7.22
CA TYR A 20 5.36 3.96 5.76
C TYR A 20 6.61 3.47 5.04
N LEU A 21 7.79 3.56 5.66
CA LEU A 21 9.00 2.94 5.12
C LEU A 21 8.85 1.43 5.04
N ILE A 22 8.43 0.80 6.14
CA ILE A 22 8.20 -0.65 6.18
C ILE A 22 7.15 -1.04 5.16
N LEU A 23 6.00 -0.35 5.11
CA LEU A 23 4.92 -0.64 4.17
C LEU A 23 5.36 -0.48 2.70
N THR A 24 6.08 0.59 2.38
CA THR A 24 6.57 0.84 1.02
C THR A 24 7.53 -0.28 0.61
N VAL A 25 8.50 -0.60 1.47
CA VAL A 25 9.51 -1.61 1.18
C VAL A 25 8.90 -3.00 1.08
N SER A 26 8.07 -3.42 2.05
CA SER A 26 7.45 -4.76 2.03
C SER A 26 6.53 -4.94 0.83
N THR A 27 5.74 -3.91 0.50
CA THR A 27 4.83 -3.95 -0.65
C THR A 27 5.62 -3.95 -1.97
N ALA A 28 6.70 -3.19 -2.06
CA ALA A 28 7.57 -3.18 -3.25
C ALA A 28 8.28 -4.53 -3.43
N ILE A 29 8.81 -5.13 -2.36
CA ILE A 29 9.41 -6.46 -2.40
C ILE A 29 8.40 -7.51 -2.88
N SER A 30 7.13 -7.40 -2.46
CA SER A 30 6.06 -8.32 -2.89
C SER A 30 5.79 -8.31 -4.40
N LEU A 31 6.15 -7.23 -5.12
CA LEU A 31 6.05 -7.20 -6.58
C LEU A 31 7.08 -8.11 -7.27
N GLY A 32 8.23 -8.35 -6.62
CA GLY A 32 9.31 -9.17 -7.13
C GLY A 32 9.31 -10.60 -6.61
N TYR A 33 8.78 -10.84 -5.41
CA TYR A 33 8.84 -12.13 -4.72
C TYR A 33 7.47 -12.79 -4.56
N GLY A 34 7.17 -13.74 -5.44
CA GLY A 34 6.16 -14.80 -5.23
C GLY A 34 4.69 -14.38 -5.22
N GLU A 35 4.28 -13.59 -4.23
CA GLU A 35 2.89 -13.23 -3.99
C GLU A 35 2.74 -11.74 -3.69
N MET A 36 2.02 -11.04 -4.57
CA MET A 36 1.83 -9.60 -4.48
C MET A 36 0.93 -9.27 -3.29
N PHE A 37 1.21 -8.16 -2.60
CA PHE A 37 0.50 -7.70 -1.40
C PHE A 37 -1.04 -7.79 -1.51
N THR A 38 -1.61 -7.48 -2.68
CA THR A 38 -3.06 -7.47 -2.85
C THR A 38 -3.71 -8.84 -3.04
N VAL A 39 -2.93 -9.89 -3.35
CA VAL A 39 -3.47 -11.22 -3.67
C VAL A 39 -4.22 -11.82 -2.50
N GLN A 40 -3.75 -11.63 -1.27
CA GLN A 40 -4.38 -12.17 -0.07
C GLN A 40 -5.82 -11.65 0.10
N TYR A 41 -6.05 -10.37 -0.19
CA TYR A 41 -7.38 -9.75 -0.16
C TYR A 41 -8.22 -10.13 -1.39
N ALA A 42 -7.59 -10.31 -2.55
CA ALA A 42 -8.32 -10.70 -3.75
C ALA A 42 -8.84 -12.15 -3.64
N LYS A 43 -8.07 -13.06 -3.03
CA LYS A 43 -8.47 -14.46 -2.82
C LYS A 43 -9.72 -14.62 -1.95
N SER A 44 -10.01 -13.67 -1.05
CA SER A 44 -11.23 -13.71 -0.22
C SER A 44 -12.51 -13.36 -0.99
N SER A 45 -12.38 -12.76 -2.18
CA SER A 45 -13.52 -12.27 -2.98
C SER A 45 -13.62 -12.90 -4.38
N VAL A 46 -12.61 -13.66 -4.80
CA VAL A 46 -12.52 -14.29 -6.12
C VAL A 46 -12.40 -15.80 -5.96
N SER A 47 -13.18 -16.56 -6.75
CA SER A 47 -13.12 -18.03 -6.77
C SER A 47 -11.71 -18.55 -7.11
N GLU A 48 -11.31 -19.64 -6.46
CA GLU A 48 -10.00 -20.28 -6.61
C GLU A 48 -9.67 -20.66 -8.05
N ALA A 49 -10.68 -21.02 -8.86
CA ALA A 49 -10.54 -21.32 -10.28
C ALA A 49 -9.87 -20.18 -11.08
N TYR A 50 -9.93 -18.94 -10.59
CA TYR A 50 -9.36 -17.77 -11.26
C TYR A 50 -8.04 -17.27 -10.66
N TRP A 51 -7.53 -17.86 -9.58
CA TRP A 51 -6.32 -17.34 -8.91
C TRP A 51 -5.06 -17.42 -9.77
N GLN A 52 -4.99 -18.41 -10.66
CA GLN A 52 -3.88 -18.56 -11.62
C GLN A 52 -4.13 -17.83 -12.94
N HIS A 53 -5.29 -17.20 -13.11
CA HIS A 53 -5.65 -16.55 -14.37
C HIS A 53 -4.73 -15.34 -14.64
N PRO A 54 -4.22 -15.15 -15.87
CA PRO A 54 -3.32 -14.03 -16.19
C PRO A 54 -3.91 -12.66 -15.86
N VAL A 55 -5.22 -12.47 -16.05
CA VAL A 55 -5.91 -11.21 -15.69
C VAL A 55 -5.90 -10.98 -14.19
N PHE A 56 -6.13 -12.03 -13.37
CA PHE A 56 -6.06 -11.92 -11.92
C PHE A 56 -4.68 -11.45 -11.47
N ARG A 57 -3.62 -12.03 -12.04
CA ARG A 57 -2.23 -11.61 -11.74
C ARG A 57 -1.94 -10.18 -12.21
N LYS A 58 -2.37 -9.79 -13.41
CA LYS A 58 -2.18 -8.43 -13.94
C LYS A 58 -2.90 -7.37 -13.09
N VAL A 59 -4.15 -7.62 -12.72
CA VAL A 59 -4.92 -6.71 -11.85
C VAL A 59 -4.23 -6.56 -10.50
N ASN A 60 -3.88 -7.65 -9.84
CA ASN A 60 -3.19 -7.58 -8.54
C ASN A 60 -1.83 -6.89 -8.61
N ARG A 61 -1.08 -7.07 -9.71
CA ARG A 61 0.19 -6.34 -9.92
C ARG A 61 -0.03 -4.84 -9.99
N THR A 62 -1.03 -4.40 -10.75
CA THR A 62 -1.37 -2.98 -10.88
C THR A 62 -1.86 -2.40 -9.54
N LEU A 63 -2.73 -3.12 -8.82
CA LEU A 63 -3.21 -2.67 -7.51
C LEU A 63 -2.06 -2.60 -6.49
N THR A 64 -1.15 -3.57 -6.49
CA THR A 64 0.03 -3.57 -5.62
C THR A 64 0.96 -2.41 -5.95
N LEU A 65 1.18 -2.09 -7.24
CA LEU A 65 1.95 -0.91 -7.65
C LEU A 65 1.32 0.38 -7.14
N ILE A 66 0.00 0.51 -7.19
CA ILE A 66 -0.71 1.68 -6.65
C ILE A 66 -0.47 1.81 -5.15
N TRP A 67 -0.53 0.72 -4.40
CA TRP A 67 -0.17 0.73 -2.98
C TRP A 67 1.27 1.13 -2.71
N VAL A 68 2.24 0.66 -3.52
CA VAL A 68 3.64 1.10 -3.40
C VAL A 68 3.75 2.61 -3.57
N LEU A 69 3.09 3.18 -4.57
CA LEU A 69 3.12 4.62 -4.83
C LEU A 69 2.43 5.41 -3.71
N ASP A 70 1.31 4.91 -3.21
CA ASP A 70 0.55 5.53 -2.12
C ASP A 70 1.36 5.58 -0.82
N PHE A 71 1.95 4.45 -0.42
CA PHE A 71 2.81 4.38 0.75
C PHE A 71 4.10 5.19 0.59
N ALA A 72 4.70 5.20 -0.61
CA ALA A 72 5.88 6.01 -0.88
C ALA A 72 5.57 7.51 -0.76
N LEU A 73 4.42 7.96 -1.27
CA LEU A 73 3.98 9.34 -1.13
C LEU A 73 3.74 9.69 0.35
N ALA A 74 3.07 8.81 1.10
CA ALA A 74 2.85 8.99 2.53
C ALA A 74 4.17 9.03 3.33
N LEU A 75 5.16 8.22 2.94
CA LEU A 75 6.51 8.26 3.50
C LEU A 75 7.19 9.61 3.24
N VAL A 76 7.16 10.10 2.00
CA VAL A 76 7.74 11.40 1.63
C VAL A 76 7.10 12.52 2.44
N LEU A 77 5.77 12.55 2.56
CA LEU A 77 5.06 13.54 3.37
C LEU A 77 5.46 13.46 4.84
N SER A 78 5.61 12.25 5.38
CA SER A 78 6.01 12.04 6.78
C SER A 78 7.46 12.48 7.06
N LEU A 79 8.35 12.37 6.06
CA LEU A 79 9.75 12.80 6.18
C LEU A 79 9.92 14.31 6.01
N LEU A 80 9.22 14.91 5.05
CA LEU A 80 9.32 16.34 4.76
C LEU A 80 8.56 17.21 5.76
N MET A 81 7.49 16.67 6.36
CA MET A 81 6.61 17.40 7.26
C MET A 81 6.36 16.57 8.54
N PRO A 82 7.36 16.43 9.45
CA PRO A 82 7.25 15.63 10.68
C PRO A 82 6.43 16.36 11.76
N ASN A 83 5.26 16.85 11.39
CA ASN A 83 4.31 17.60 12.21
C ASN A 83 2.88 17.14 11.91
N GLY A 84 1.90 17.70 12.63
CA GLY A 84 0.49 17.32 12.46
C GLY A 84 -0.04 17.48 11.03
N THR A 85 0.49 18.43 10.25
CA THR A 85 0.09 18.64 8.86
C THR A 85 0.55 17.50 7.96
N GLY A 86 1.81 17.05 8.07
CA GLY A 86 2.29 15.90 7.30
C GLY A 86 1.54 14.61 7.68
N VAL A 87 1.22 14.45 8.97
CA VAL A 87 0.39 13.34 9.45
C VAL A 87 -0.98 13.35 8.76
N LEU A 88 -1.65 14.50 8.76
CA LEU A 88 -2.96 14.68 8.13
C LEU A 88 -2.90 14.36 6.63
N LEU A 89 -1.94 14.95 5.90
CA LEU A 89 -1.82 14.77 4.45
C LEU A 89 -1.54 13.31 4.08
N ALA A 90 -0.63 12.64 4.79
CA ALA A 90 -0.34 11.23 4.57
C ALA A 90 -1.59 10.36 4.79
N ASN A 91 -2.40 10.65 5.81
CA ASN A 91 -3.66 9.92 6.04
C ASN A 91 -4.71 10.21 4.95
N LEU A 92 -4.81 11.44 4.45
CA LEU A 92 -5.71 11.77 3.34
C LEU A 92 -5.34 11.02 2.06
N VAL A 93 -4.04 10.92 1.75
CA VAL A 93 -3.52 10.10 0.65
C VAL A 93 -4.00 8.65 0.80
N ASN A 94 -3.80 8.04 1.97
CA ASN A 94 -4.24 6.66 2.21
C ASN A 94 -5.76 6.47 2.13
N ILE A 95 -6.56 7.43 2.62
CA ILE A 95 -8.03 7.37 2.49
C ILE A 95 -8.44 7.37 1.01
N ILE A 96 -7.80 8.20 0.18
CA ILE A 96 -8.03 8.24 -1.26
C ILE A 96 -7.59 6.91 -1.90
N GLY A 97 -6.42 6.38 -1.52
CA GLY A 97 -5.91 5.09 -1.97
C GLY A 97 -6.89 3.96 -1.68
N VAL A 98 -7.38 3.86 -0.44
CA VAL A 98 -8.42 2.91 -0.02
C VAL A 98 -9.70 3.09 -0.83
N GLY A 99 -10.18 4.33 -1.00
CA GLY A 99 -11.36 4.63 -1.81
C GLY A 99 -11.20 4.15 -3.26
N ALA A 100 -10.02 4.34 -3.85
CA ALA A 100 -9.71 3.90 -5.20
C ALA A 100 -9.78 2.36 -5.33
N MET A 101 -9.46 1.60 -4.27
CA MET A 101 -9.51 0.13 -4.28
C MET A 101 -10.93 -0.45 -4.43
N PHE A 102 -11.98 0.31 -4.15
CA PHE A 102 -13.36 -0.14 -4.40
C PHE A 102 -13.75 -0.06 -5.89
N ILE A 103 -13.04 0.77 -6.66
CA ILE A 103 -13.40 1.12 -8.05
C ILE A 103 -12.41 0.49 -9.05
N LEU A 104 -11.11 0.58 -8.75
CA LEU A 104 -10.03 0.16 -9.65
C LEU A 104 -10.09 -1.30 -10.07
N PRO A 105 -10.32 -2.30 -9.19
CA PRO A 105 -10.32 -3.70 -9.60
C PRO A 105 -11.38 -3.96 -10.69
N LYS A 106 -12.59 -3.41 -10.54
CA LYS A 106 -13.67 -3.56 -11.52
C LYS A 106 -13.31 -2.95 -12.86
N ARG A 107 -12.74 -1.73 -12.84
CA ARG A 107 -12.29 -1.03 -14.06
C ARG A 107 -11.15 -1.77 -14.76
N LEU A 108 -10.15 -2.21 -14.00
CA LEU A 108 -8.98 -2.92 -14.52
C LEU A 108 -9.38 -4.27 -15.12
N THR A 109 -10.19 -5.08 -14.42
CA THR A 109 -10.68 -6.36 -14.93
C THR A 109 -11.42 -6.19 -16.25
N ARG A 110 -12.34 -5.21 -16.35
CA ARG A 110 -13.05 -4.90 -17.59
C ARG A 110 -12.08 -4.52 -18.72
N SER A 111 -11.10 -3.67 -18.44
CA SER A 111 -10.13 -3.23 -19.44
C SER A 111 -9.24 -4.35 -19.99
N TYR A 112 -8.93 -5.36 -19.17
CA TYR A 112 -8.14 -6.51 -19.58
C TYR A 112 -8.95 -7.59 -20.29
N GLN A 113 -10.28 -7.58 -20.17
CA GLN A 113 -11.17 -8.48 -20.93
C GLN A 113 -11.47 -7.95 -22.33
N THR A 114 -11.37 -6.64 -22.54
CA THR A 114 -11.61 -5.98 -23.84
C THR A 114 -10.35 -5.86 -24.72
N ARG A 115 -9.20 -6.33 -24.24
CA ARG A 115 -7.91 -6.35 -24.94
C ARG A 115 -7.50 -7.79 -25.20
#